data_AF-A0A212J9Z3-F1
#
_entry.id   AF-A0A212J9Z3-F1
#
_cell.length_a   1.000
_cell.length_b   1.000
_cell.length_c   1.000
_cell.angle_alpha   90.00
_cell.angle_beta   90.00
_cell.angle_gamma   90.00
#
_symmetry.space_group_name_H-M   'P 1'
#
loop_
_entity.id
_entity.type
_entity.pdbx_description
1 polymer ?
#
loop_
_entity_poly.entity_id
_entity_poly.type
_entity_poly.pdbx_seq_one_letter_code
_entity_poly.pdbx_strand_id
1 'polypeptide(L)'
;MAADWVETKTFDTVFATNIALLTETRDYLQRNLARGQTEPNDPIAKLTATREASRLTALLAETMSWLLLNKAVNNSEVPLDTLLEEASGLCQNIGASDADAPEIVPDLPEELEDLYSKSLNLFSSVRTILASARSAAN
;
A
#
# COMPACT_ATOMS: atom_id res chain seq x y z
N MET A 1 -14.14 25.14 5.91
CA MET A 1 -13.28 25.43 4.74
C MET A 1 -12.56 24.13 4.47
N ALA A 2 -12.86 23.45 3.36
CA ALA A 2 -12.19 22.19 3.02
C ALA A 2 -10.69 22.48 2.93
N ALA A 3 -9.90 21.80 3.75
CA ALA A 3 -8.49 22.08 3.85
C ALA A 3 -7.79 21.25 2.76
N ASP A 4 -7.47 21.92 1.66
CA ASP A 4 -6.83 21.34 0.49
C ASP A 4 -5.30 21.35 0.70
N TRP A 5 -4.80 20.45 1.55
CA TRP A 5 -3.37 20.34 1.87
C TRP A 5 -2.60 19.40 0.93
N VAL A 6 -3.29 18.69 0.04
CA VAL A 6 -2.68 17.83 -0.99
C VAL A 6 -3.08 18.36 -2.36
N GLU A 7 -2.14 18.44 -3.29
CA GLU A 7 -2.51 18.65 -4.70
C GLU A 7 -3.43 17.50 -5.14
N THR A 8 -4.71 17.80 -5.41
CA THR A 8 -5.76 16.81 -5.69
C THR A 8 -5.33 15.78 -6.75
N LYS A 9 -4.58 16.23 -7.76
CA LYS A 9 -4.04 15.39 -8.85
C LYS A 9 -3.06 14.31 -8.35
N THR A 10 -2.22 14.64 -7.37
CA THR A 10 -1.27 13.69 -6.77
C THR A 10 -2.04 12.64 -5.96
N PHE A 11 -3.03 13.08 -5.17
CA PHE A 11 -3.89 12.16 -4.42
C PHE A 11 -4.65 11.19 -5.34
N ASP A 12 -5.32 11.69 -6.38
CA ASP A 12 -6.10 10.87 -7.30
C ASP A 12 -5.24 9.81 -8.01
N THR A 13 -4.01 10.19 -8.38
CA THR A 13 -3.04 9.28 -8.99
C THR A 13 -2.64 8.16 -8.02
N VAL A 14 -2.31 8.50 -6.77
CA VAL A 14 -1.95 7.53 -5.73
C VAL A 14 -3.13 6.60 -5.42
N PHE A 15 -4.33 7.15 -5.33
CA PHE A 15 -5.57 6.39 -5.09
C PHE A 15 -5.84 5.37 -6.20
N ALA A 16 -5.79 5.81 -7.47
CA ALA A 16 -5.97 4.92 -8.62
C ALA A 16 -4.88 3.84 -8.70
N THR A 17 -3.63 4.22 -8.40
CA THR A 17 -2.49 3.29 -8.38
C THR A 17 -2.66 2.21 -7.30
N ASN A 18 -3.12 2.58 -6.10
CA ASN A 18 -3.41 1.61 -5.04
C ASN A 18 -4.47 0.59 -5.49
N ILE A 19 -5.57 1.04 -6.09
CA ILE A 19 -6.63 0.15 -6.62
C ILE A 19 -6.08 -0.79 -7.69
N ALA A 20 -5.27 -0.28 -8.61
CA ALA A 20 -4.63 -1.09 -9.65
C ALA A 20 -3.74 -2.18 -9.03
N LEU A 21 -2.88 -1.82 -8.08
CA LEU A 21 -1.99 -2.77 -7.39
C LEU A 21 -2.75 -3.80 -6.56
N LEU A 22 -3.85 -3.42 -5.88
CA LEU A 22 -4.75 -4.37 -5.20
C LEU A 22 -5.33 -5.38 -6.19
N THR A 23 -5.74 -4.90 -7.36
CA THR A 23 -6.32 -5.73 -8.43
C THR A 23 -5.27 -6.69 -9.01
N GLU A 24 -4.09 -6.19 -9.38
CA GLU A 24 -3.00 -6.99 -9.92
C GLU A 24 -2.51 -8.05 -8.91
N THR A 25 -2.37 -7.67 -7.63
CA THR A 25 -1.94 -8.60 -6.56
C THR A 25 -2.99 -9.69 -6.30
N ARG A 26 -4.28 -9.33 -6.30
CA ARG A 26 -5.37 -10.31 -6.22
C ARG A 26 -5.33 -11.28 -7.40
N ASP A 27 -5.16 -10.77 -8.62
CA ASP A 27 -5.15 -11.60 -9.83
C ASP A 27 -3.91 -12.51 -9.87
N TYR A 28 -2.76 -12.04 -9.37
CA TYR A 28 -1.58 -12.86 -9.12
C TYR A 28 -1.88 -14.01 -8.15
N LEU A 29 -2.47 -13.71 -6.99
CA LEU A 29 -2.86 -14.72 -6.01
C LEU A 29 -3.84 -15.72 -6.62
N GLN A 30 -4.85 -15.28 -7.36
CA GLN A 30 -5.83 -16.17 -7.99
C GLN A 30 -5.18 -17.14 -8.98
N ARG A 31 -4.28 -16.65 -9.85
CA ARG A 31 -3.55 -17.49 -10.81
C ARG A 31 -2.63 -18.49 -10.12
N ASN A 32 -1.91 -18.08 -9.09
CA ASN A 32 -0.91 -18.91 -8.41
C ASN A 32 -1.51 -19.84 -7.33
N LEU A 33 -2.68 -19.50 -6.78
CA LEU A 33 -3.45 -20.36 -5.85
C LEU A 33 -4.42 -21.29 -6.57
N ALA A 34 -4.77 -21.02 -7.84
CA ALA A 34 -5.58 -21.92 -8.65
C ALA A 34 -4.88 -23.28 -8.74
N ARG A 35 -5.51 -24.29 -8.12
CA ARG A 35 -4.99 -25.64 -7.99
C ARG A 35 -4.70 -26.23 -9.38
N GLY A 36 -3.44 -26.56 -9.64
CA GLY A 36 -3.13 -27.67 -10.55
C GLY A 36 -2.12 -27.44 -11.69
N GLN A 37 -1.38 -26.33 -11.78
CA GLN A 37 -0.47 -26.17 -12.94
C GLN A 37 0.98 -26.62 -12.77
N THR A 38 1.52 -26.82 -11.56
CA THR A 38 2.89 -27.35 -11.42
C THR A 38 3.18 -27.83 -9.99
N GLU A 39 3.47 -29.13 -9.81
CA GLU A 39 4.20 -29.68 -8.66
C GLU A 39 5.59 -30.19 -9.13
N PRO A 40 6.65 -30.12 -8.31
CA PRO A 40 6.93 -29.15 -7.25
C PRO A 40 7.98 -28.13 -7.75
N ASN A 41 7.55 -26.87 -7.91
CA ASN A 41 8.46 -25.78 -7.52
C ASN A 41 8.55 -25.84 -6.00
N ASP A 42 9.75 -25.68 -5.46
CA ASP A 42 10.06 -25.76 -4.03
C ASP A 42 8.87 -25.31 -3.13
N PRO A 43 8.28 -26.23 -2.33
CA PRO A 43 7.17 -25.91 -1.46
C PRO A 43 7.44 -24.73 -0.54
N ILE A 44 8.70 -24.53 -0.14
CA ILE A 44 9.13 -23.39 0.67
C ILE A 44 9.02 -22.11 -0.16
N ALA A 45 9.58 -22.06 -1.36
CA ALA A 45 9.44 -20.91 -2.26
C ALA A 45 7.96 -20.56 -2.53
N LYS A 46 7.10 -21.55 -2.73
CA LYS A 46 5.66 -21.34 -2.92
C LYS A 46 4.98 -20.75 -1.69
N LEU A 47 5.31 -21.26 -0.50
CA LEU A 47 4.81 -20.74 0.77
C LEU A 47 5.27 -19.30 0.99
N THR A 48 6.55 -19.01 0.74
CA THR A 48 7.13 -17.66 0.82
C THR A 48 6.41 -16.71 -0.13
N ALA A 49 6.27 -17.05 -1.41
CA ALA A 49 5.57 -16.20 -2.37
C ALA A 49 4.11 -15.95 -1.98
N THR A 50 3.40 -16.97 -1.48
CA THR A 50 2.01 -16.83 -1.02
C THR A 50 1.92 -15.92 0.20
N ARG A 51 2.82 -16.10 1.17
CA ARG A 51 2.91 -15.27 2.37
C ARG A 51 3.20 -13.82 2.00
N GLU A 52 4.16 -13.58 1.12
CA GLU A 52 4.56 -12.23 0.73
C GLU A 52 3.48 -11.53 -0.11
N ALA A 53 2.81 -12.22 -1.03
CA ALA A 53 1.66 -11.64 -1.73
C ALA A 53 0.47 -11.35 -0.79
N SER A 54 0.25 -12.19 0.23
CA SER A 54 -0.78 -11.94 1.26
C SER A 54 -0.42 -10.73 2.13
N ARG A 55 0.86 -10.60 2.50
CA ARG A 55 1.39 -9.44 3.23
C ARG A 55 1.21 -8.17 2.39
N LEU A 56 1.62 -8.20 1.13
CA LEU A 56 1.48 -7.06 0.21
C LEU A 56 0.00 -6.63 0.08
N THR A 57 -0.90 -7.59 -0.06
CA THR A 57 -2.35 -7.32 -0.11
C THR A 57 -2.85 -6.61 1.15
N ALA A 58 -2.40 -7.04 2.33
CA ALA A 58 -2.77 -6.40 3.60
C ALA A 58 -2.25 -4.96 3.69
N LEU A 59 -0.99 -4.73 3.31
CA LEU A 59 -0.37 -3.39 3.29
C LEU A 59 -1.10 -2.44 2.32
N LEU A 60 -1.45 -2.94 1.13
CA LEU A 60 -2.20 -2.16 0.15
C LEU A 60 -3.61 -1.83 0.65
N ALA A 61 -4.29 -2.77 1.33
CA ALA A 61 -5.61 -2.55 1.91
C ALA A 61 -5.59 -1.54 3.07
N GLU A 62 -4.58 -1.60 3.93
CA GLU A 62 -4.39 -0.63 5.00
C GLU A 62 -4.10 0.77 4.43
N THR A 63 -3.24 0.84 3.42
CA THR A 63 -2.97 2.07 2.66
C THR A 63 -4.27 2.63 2.06
N MET A 64 -5.11 1.78 1.48
CA MET A 64 -6.40 2.17 0.91
C MET A 64 -7.35 2.72 1.99
N SER A 65 -7.42 2.08 3.15
CA SER A 65 -8.21 2.54 4.28
C SER A 65 -7.83 3.96 4.69
N TRP A 66 -6.52 4.23 4.80
CA TRP A 66 -6.02 5.55 5.14
C TRP A 66 -6.29 6.59 4.04
N LEU A 67 -6.15 6.23 2.75
CA LEU A 67 -6.48 7.11 1.64
C LEU A 67 -7.98 7.48 1.61
N LEU A 68 -8.87 6.52 1.92
CA LEU A 68 -10.30 6.79 2.06
C LEU A 68 -10.59 7.73 3.24
N LEU A 69 -9.89 7.55 4.36
CA LEU A 69 -9.98 8.45 5.51
C LEU A 69 -9.54 9.87 5.13
N ASN A 70 -8.43 10.01 4.40
CA ASN A 70 -7.94 11.29 3.90
C ASN A 70 -9.00 12.01 3.05
N LYS A 71 -9.66 11.27 2.15
CA LYS A 71 -10.77 11.79 1.36
C LYS A 71 -11.95 12.27 2.23
N ALA A 72 -12.31 11.52 3.27
CA ALA A 72 -13.35 11.92 4.21
C ALA A 72 -12.98 13.19 4.99
N VAL A 73 -11.72 13.36 5.38
CA VAL A 73 -11.25 14.61 6.02
C VAL A 73 -11.33 15.79 5.06
N ASN A 74 -10.92 15.62 3.79
CA ASN A 74 -11.03 16.68 2.77
C ASN A 74 -12.49 17.13 2.57
N ASN A 75 -13.44 16.18 2.66
CA ASN A 75 -14.87 16.46 2.62
C ASN A 75 -15.45 17.04 3.93
N SER A 76 -14.62 17.26 4.95
CA SER A 76 -15.04 17.69 6.30
C SER A 76 -15.99 16.70 7.01
N GLU A 77 -15.95 15.41 6.63
CA GLU A 77 -16.76 14.35 7.23
C GLU A 77 -16.10 13.77 8.50
N VAL A 78 -14.77 13.83 8.58
CA VAL A 78 -13.94 13.30 9.68
C VAL A 78 -12.91 14.36 10.08
N PRO A 79 -12.56 14.50 11.38
CA PRO A 79 -11.52 15.43 11.81
C PRO A 79 -10.11 14.99 11.37
N LEU A 80 -9.23 15.98 11.17
CA LEU A 80 -7.84 15.75 10.76
C LEU A 80 -7.04 14.94 11.80
N ASP A 81 -7.34 15.11 13.08
CA ASP A 81 -6.65 14.39 14.17
C ASP A 81 -6.81 12.87 14.02
N THR A 82 -8.01 12.39 13.67
CA THR A 82 -8.26 10.96 13.43
C THR A 82 -7.42 10.43 12.26
N LEU A 83 -7.22 11.22 11.21
CA LEU A 83 -6.34 10.83 10.10
C LEU A 83 -4.88 10.62 10.53
N LEU A 84 -4.40 11.48 11.44
CA LEU A 84 -3.03 11.43 11.95
C LEU A 84 -2.81 10.31 12.97
N GLU A 85 -3.82 10.01 13.78
CA GLU A 85 -3.82 8.85 14.69
C GLU A 85 -3.68 7.55 13.90
N GLU A 86 -4.56 7.33 12.92
CA GLU A 86 -4.53 6.14 12.06
C GLU A 86 -3.26 6.04 11.21
N ALA A 87 -2.68 7.18 10.83
CA ALA A 87 -1.40 7.20 10.11
C ALA A 87 -0.25 6.56 10.89
N SER A 88 -0.31 6.56 12.23
CA SER A 88 0.74 5.99 13.07
C SER A 88 0.80 4.47 12.96
N GLY A 89 -0.35 3.80 12.76
CA GLY A 89 -0.43 2.37 12.46
C GLY A 89 0.15 2.07 11.09
N LEU A 90 -0.30 2.81 10.08
CA LEU A 90 0.19 2.67 8.70
C LEU A 90 1.71 2.82 8.61
N CYS A 91 2.30 3.83 9.25
CA CYS A 91 3.74 4.06 9.25
C CYS A 91 4.56 2.90 9.85
N GLN A 92 4.00 2.14 10.80
CA GLN A 92 4.68 0.96 11.33
C GLN A 92 4.78 -0.16 10.29
N ASN A 93 3.84 -0.19 9.35
CA ASN A 93 3.71 -1.26 8.37
C ASN A 93 4.39 -0.95 7.03
N ILE A 94 4.30 0.29 6.53
CA ILE A 94 4.92 0.74 5.26
C ILE A 94 6.21 1.55 5.43
N GLY A 95 6.64 1.74 6.68
CA GLY A 95 7.78 2.59 7.05
C GLY A 95 7.37 4.06 7.22
N ALA A 96 8.04 4.77 8.14
CA ALA A 96 7.86 6.21 8.32
C ALA A 96 8.70 7.04 7.33
N SER A 97 9.74 6.44 6.76
CA SER A 97 10.66 7.03 5.77
C SER A 97 11.03 6.00 4.70
N ASP A 98 11.73 6.42 3.63
CA ASP A 98 12.22 5.48 2.61
C ASP A 98 13.28 4.52 3.19
N ALA A 99 14.01 4.95 4.23
CA ALA A 99 15.00 4.11 4.89
C ALA A 99 14.37 2.98 5.73
N ASP A 100 13.10 3.17 6.15
CA ASP A 100 12.35 2.20 6.94
C ASP A 100 11.36 1.39 6.07
N ALA A 101 11.46 1.52 4.75
CA ALA A 101 10.56 0.85 3.83
C ALA A 101 10.72 -0.69 3.94
N PRO A 102 9.65 -1.47 3.73
CA PRO A 102 9.73 -2.92 3.73
C PRO A 102 10.78 -3.43 2.74
N GLU A 103 11.71 -4.25 3.21
CA GLU A 103 12.66 -4.93 2.32
C GLU A 103 11.94 -5.96 1.44
N ILE A 104 12.37 -6.04 0.18
CA ILE A 104 11.93 -7.09 -0.74
C ILE A 104 12.62 -8.40 -0.32
N VAL A 105 11.82 -9.43 -0.08
CA VAL A 105 12.34 -10.78 0.23
C VAL A 105 13.10 -11.31 -0.99
N PRO A 106 14.29 -11.92 -0.81
CA PRO A 106 15.04 -12.51 -1.92
C PRO A 106 14.30 -13.73 -2.51
N ASP A 107 14.67 -14.09 -3.74
CA ASP A 107 14.17 -15.27 -4.45
C ASP A 107 12.64 -15.30 -4.66
N LEU A 108 12.02 -14.12 -4.74
CA LEU A 108 10.63 -14.01 -5.15
C LEU A 108 10.46 -14.26 -6.65
N PRO A 109 9.30 -14.78 -7.08
CA PRO A 109 8.95 -14.78 -8.49
C PRO A 109 8.98 -13.37 -9.07
N GLU A 110 9.52 -13.22 -10.29
CA GLU A 110 9.73 -11.93 -10.97
C GLU A 110 8.46 -11.04 -10.97
N GLU A 111 7.29 -11.64 -11.21
CA GLU A 111 6.01 -10.91 -11.20
C GLU A 111 5.68 -10.33 -9.81
N LEU A 112 5.98 -11.05 -8.72
CA LEU A 112 5.73 -10.57 -7.36
C LEU A 112 6.77 -9.52 -6.93
N GLU A 113 8.01 -9.66 -7.38
CA GLU A 113 9.06 -8.65 -7.18
C GLU A 113 8.69 -7.31 -7.85
N ASP A 114 8.15 -7.35 -9.08
CA ASP A 114 7.65 -6.16 -9.76
C ASP A 114 6.47 -5.50 -9.01
N LEU A 115 5.52 -6.30 -8.53
CA LEU A 115 4.41 -5.80 -7.70
C LEU A 115 4.89 -5.14 -6.41
N TYR A 116 5.88 -5.73 -5.74
CA TYR A 116 6.51 -5.13 -4.56
C TYR A 116 7.20 -3.80 -4.91
N SER A 117 7.98 -3.79 -5.98
CA SER A 117 8.70 -2.59 -6.43
C SER A 117 7.76 -1.43 -6.76
N LYS A 118 6.65 -1.69 -7.48
CA LYS A 118 5.60 -0.70 -7.72
C LYS A 118 4.95 -0.22 -6.42
N SER A 119 4.72 -1.12 -5.48
CA SER A 119 4.11 -0.80 -4.18
C SER A 119 5.03 0.04 -3.29
N LEU A 120 6.35 -0.13 -3.34
CA LEU A 120 7.30 0.74 -2.63
C LEU A 120 7.22 2.19 -3.14
N ASN A 121 7.11 2.38 -4.45
CA ASN A 121 6.90 3.71 -5.04
C ASN A 121 5.57 4.33 -4.59
N LEU A 122 4.50 3.52 -4.51
CA LEU A 122 3.22 3.93 -3.95
C LEU A 122 3.38 4.37 -2.48
N PHE A 123 4.04 3.57 -1.63
CA PHE A 123 4.24 3.89 -0.22
C PHE A 123 5.04 5.17 -0.02
N SER A 124 6.05 5.43 -0.86
CA SER A 124 6.79 6.69 -0.85
C SER A 124 5.88 7.89 -1.19
N SER A 125 4.99 7.73 -2.18
CA SER A 125 4.00 8.75 -2.52
C SER A 125 2.99 8.99 -1.38
N VAL A 126 2.54 7.93 -0.72
CA VAL A 126 1.65 8.02 0.46
C VAL A 126 2.34 8.74 1.62
N ARG A 127 3.63 8.47 1.86
CA ARG A 127 4.43 9.19 2.87
C ARG A 127 4.54 10.68 2.57
N THR A 128 4.62 11.05 1.29
CA THR A 128 4.58 12.47 0.88
C THR A 128 3.25 13.12 1.23
N ILE A 129 2.12 12.44 0.95
CA ILE A 129 0.78 12.93 1.33
C ILE A 129 0.65 13.05 2.85
N LEU A 130 1.17 12.09 3.61
CA LEU A 130 1.18 12.13 5.07
C LEU A 130 1.98 13.33 5.60
N ALA A 131 3.14 13.62 5.03
CA ALA A 131 3.95 14.77 5.40
C ALA A 131 3.20 16.08 5.17
N SER A 132 2.49 16.20 4.06
CA SER A 132 1.60 17.35 3.77
C SER A 132 0.46 17.46 4.80
N ALA A 133 -0.20 16.37 5.15
CA ALA A 133 -1.27 16.37 6.16
C ALA A 133 -0.76 16.79 7.55
N ARG A 134 0.43 16.31 7.96
CA ARG A 134 1.08 16.74 9.22
C ARG A 134 1.44 18.22 9.21
N SER A 135 1.91 18.74 8.08
CA SER A 135 2.21 20.17 7.93
C SER A 135 0.98 21.04 8.03
N ALA A 136 -0.21 20.53 7.70
CA ALA A 136 -1.46 21.29 7.77
C ALA A 136 -2.09 21.31 9.18
N ALA A 137 -1.67 20.38 10.05
CA ALA A 137 -2.14 20.31 11.43
C ALA A 137 -1.33 21.18 12.41
N ASN A 138 -0.12 21.60 12.02
CA ASN A 138 0.74 22.53 12.75
C ASN A 138 0.47 23.99 12.35
#